data_AF-A0A540WYA1-F1
#
_entry.id   AF-A0A540WYA1-F1
#
_cell.length_a   1.000
_cell.length_b   1.000
_cell.length_c   1.000
_cell.angle_alpha   90.00
_cell.angle_beta   90.00
_cell.angle_gamma   90.00
#
_symmetry.space_group_name_H-M   'P 1'
#
loop_
_entity.id
_entity.type
_entity.pdbx_description
1 polymer ?
#
loop_
_entity_poly.entity_id
_entity_poly.type
_entity_poly.pdbx_seq_one_letter_code
_entity_poly.pdbx_strand_id
1 'polypeptide(L)'
;MRAPHLAFLLLLGVHASAPAHAGSTAQVSIAPEEDWFASQYTPGGLEVRADVRVFTLFALLNRAGYDAGPVERAHPVPTYRYGRARTLVREKLATAAPSVLEDARTYFAAHPEPVEVYLARVLGGPDVPGAPGDLVGLEALLARVEREWPVAALRAETLPDFRAAQRAWLPLLDGPFKQAARLLGLREGEPAPRVVVNLLEAEGSVRPVDTGRGWVIVVGPATRAPEPEPVVRELARGLLSSRLAGRLGARWAGG
;
A
#
# COMPACT_ATOMS: atom_id res chain seq x y z
N MET A 1 -72.71 46.54 -21.56
CA MET A 1 -73.32 45.24 -21.88
C MET A 1 -72.25 44.16 -21.74
N ARG A 2 -72.57 43.10 -20.97
CA ARG A 2 -71.92 41.78 -20.89
C ARG A 2 -70.50 41.72 -20.31
N ALA A 3 -70.44 41.41 -19.01
CA ALA A 3 -69.46 40.46 -18.48
C ALA A 3 -69.76 39.07 -19.08
N PRO A 4 -68.76 38.18 -19.21
CA PRO A 4 -68.71 37.06 -18.28
C PRO A 4 -67.31 36.56 -17.86
N HIS A 5 -67.29 35.98 -16.66
CA HIS A 5 -66.61 34.77 -16.17
C HIS A 5 -65.08 34.62 -16.32
N LEU A 6 -64.29 34.62 -15.24
CA LEU A 6 -64.09 33.55 -14.22
C LEU A 6 -63.18 32.43 -14.72
N ALA A 7 -61.89 32.50 -14.37
CA ALA A 7 -60.99 31.35 -14.15
C ALA A 7 -59.69 31.84 -13.48
N PHE A 8 -59.66 31.81 -12.14
CA PHE A 8 -58.44 31.87 -11.36
C PHE A 8 -57.85 30.45 -11.36
N LEU A 9 -56.77 30.23 -12.10
CA LEU A 9 -55.97 29.01 -12.03
C LEU A 9 -54.67 29.33 -11.28
N LEU A 10 -54.64 28.94 -10.01
CA LEU A 10 -53.44 28.78 -9.19
C LEU A 10 -52.59 27.65 -9.81
N LEU A 11 -51.65 28.00 -10.69
CA LEU A 11 -50.57 27.11 -11.06
C LEU A 11 -49.49 27.17 -9.97
N LEU A 12 -49.62 26.25 -9.02
CA LEU A 12 -48.53 25.77 -8.18
C LEU A 12 -47.37 25.35 -9.10
N GLY A 13 -46.39 26.24 -9.24
CA GLY A 13 -45.10 25.90 -9.83
C GLY A 13 -44.40 24.91 -8.92
N VAL A 14 -44.65 23.62 -9.17
CA VAL A 14 -43.87 22.50 -8.66
C VAL A 14 -42.42 22.75 -9.08
N HIS A 15 -41.61 23.28 -8.17
CA HIS A 15 -40.17 23.17 -8.27
C HIS A 15 -39.87 21.67 -8.20
N ALA A 16 -39.71 21.07 -9.38
CA ALA A 16 -39.09 19.76 -9.52
C ALA A 16 -37.65 19.91 -9.04
N SER A 17 -37.45 19.77 -7.73
CA SER A 17 -36.16 19.51 -7.14
C SER A 17 -35.62 18.27 -7.84
N ALA A 18 -34.58 18.47 -8.66
CA ALA A 18 -33.78 17.38 -9.18
C ALA A 18 -33.45 16.43 -8.02
N PRO A 19 -33.51 15.10 -8.22
CA PRO A 19 -33.07 14.19 -7.19
C PRO A 19 -31.61 14.51 -6.92
N ALA A 20 -31.34 15.06 -5.74
CA ALA A 20 -30.03 15.13 -5.17
C ALA A 20 -29.47 13.71 -5.26
N HIS A 21 -28.62 13.48 -6.27
CA HIS A 21 -27.70 12.38 -6.23
C HIS A 21 -26.82 12.71 -5.04
N ALA A 22 -27.24 12.23 -3.87
CA ALA A 22 -26.36 12.02 -2.76
C ALA A 22 -25.29 11.10 -3.31
N GLY A 23 -24.23 11.72 -3.84
CA GLY A 23 -22.92 11.13 -3.97
C GLY A 23 -22.56 10.75 -2.56
N SER A 24 -23.00 9.55 -2.17
CA SER A 24 -22.41 8.82 -1.09
C SER A 24 -21.01 8.51 -1.57
N THR A 25 -20.11 9.49 -1.39
CA THR A 25 -18.73 9.25 -1.04
C THR A 25 -18.74 8.60 0.35
N ALA A 26 -19.44 7.47 0.48
CA ALA A 26 -19.00 6.44 1.39
C ALA A 26 -17.60 6.15 0.89
N GLN A 27 -16.63 6.80 1.52
CA GLN A 27 -15.29 6.27 1.67
C GLN A 27 -15.53 4.81 1.99
N VAL A 28 -15.37 3.94 1.00
CA VAL A 28 -15.10 2.54 1.23
C VAL A 28 -13.68 2.56 1.78
N SER A 29 -13.58 3.03 3.02
CA SER A 29 -12.48 2.71 3.88
C SER A 29 -12.48 1.20 3.91
N ILE A 30 -11.36 0.59 3.54
CA ILE A 30 -11.08 -0.78 3.91
C ILE A 30 -10.96 -0.72 5.45
N ALA A 31 -12.12 -0.73 6.12
CA ALA A 31 -12.24 -0.40 7.53
C ALA A 31 -11.51 -1.46 8.37
N PRO A 32 -10.93 -1.06 9.52
CA PRO A 32 -10.04 -1.89 10.29
C PRO A 32 -10.83 -2.77 11.27
N GLU A 33 -11.38 -3.90 10.81
CA GLU A 33 -11.92 -4.91 11.74
C GLU A 33 -10.78 -5.83 12.19
N GLU A 34 -10.09 -5.34 13.22
CA GLU A 34 -9.59 -6.08 14.39
C GLU A 34 -9.44 -7.61 14.17
N ASP A 35 -8.27 -8.06 13.65
CA ASP A 35 -7.44 -9.19 14.18
C ASP A 35 -6.51 -9.84 13.13
N TRP A 36 -6.94 -10.19 11.93
CA TRP A 36 -6.57 -11.57 11.53
C TRP A 36 -5.36 -11.81 10.60
N PHE A 37 -4.57 -10.79 10.21
CA PHE A 37 -3.22 -10.98 9.60
C PHE A 37 -2.10 -10.71 10.63
N ALA A 38 -2.37 -11.15 11.86
CA ALA A 38 -1.96 -10.53 13.10
C ALA A 38 -0.51 -10.06 13.16
N SER A 39 -0.40 -8.83 13.62
CA SER A 39 0.81 -8.26 14.20
C SER A 39 1.37 -9.22 15.24
N GLN A 40 2.62 -9.60 15.04
CA GLN A 40 3.44 -10.24 16.04
C GLN A 40 4.42 -9.20 16.55
N TYR A 41 4.71 -9.25 17.84
CA TYR A 41 5.62 -8.29 18.46
C TYR A 41 6.87 -9.00 18.92
N THR A 42 8.02 -8.37 18.70
CA THR A 42 9.27 -8.80 19.33
C THR A 42 9.23 -8.47 20.82
N PRO A 43 10.09 -9.10 21.66
CA PRO A 43 10.25 -8.70 23.05
C PRO A 43 10.58 -7.20 23.24
N GLY A 44 11.31 -6.60 22.29
CA GLY A 44 11.60 -5.17 22.25
C GLY A 44 10.46 -4.28 21.74
N GLY A 45 9.28 -4.84 21.43
CA GLY A 45 8.08 -4.10 21.03
C GLY A 45 8.01 -3.71 19.54
N LEU A 46 8.87 -4.28 18.68
CA LEU A 46 8.79 -4.06 17.23
C LEU A 46 7.65 -4.87 16.64
N GLU A 47 6.81 -4.22 15.85
CA GLU A 47 5.72 -4.87 15.14
C GLU A 47 6.22 -5.55 13.86
N VAL A 48 5.95 -6.84 13.74
CA VAL A 48 6.09 -7.65 12.51
C VAL A 48 4.71 -8.12 12.11
N ARG A 49 4.21 -7.62 10.98
CA ARG A 49 2.86 -7.94 10.51
C ARG A 49 2.87 -8.34 9.05
N ALA A 50 1.72 -8.75 8.56
CA ALA A 50 1.40 -8.65 7.15
C ALA A 50 0.15 -7.79 7.00
N ASP A 51 0.01 -7.16 5.84
CA ASP A 51 -0.95 -6.09 5.62
C ASP A 51 -1.81 -6.43 4.41
N VAL A 52 -3.13 -6.41 4.60
CA VAL A 52 -4.11 -6.73 3.55
C VAL A 52 -3.97 -5.79 2.36
N ARG A 53 -3.75 -4.50 2.63
CA ARG A 53 -3.67 -3.49 1.56
C ARG A 53 -2.40 -3.70 0.74
N VAL A 54 -1.29 -4.04 1.40
CA VAL A 54 -0.04 -4.42 0.71
C VAL A 54 -0.23 -5.71 -0.08
N PHE A 55 -0.86 -6.74 0.50
CA PHE A 55 -1.17 -7.98 -0.21
C PHE A 55 -1.98 -7.71 -1.47
N THR A 56 -3.03 -6.91 -1.37
CA THR A 56 -3.95 -6.61 -2.47
C THR A 56 -3.30 -5.77 -3.56
N LEU A 57 -2.48 -4.77 -3.17
CA LEU A 57 -1.65 -4.02 -4.11
C LEU A 57 -0.73 -4.98 -4.90
N PHE A 58 -0.01 -5.87 -4.23
CA PHE A 58 0.90 -6.77 -4.91
C PHE A 58 0.19 -7.87 -5.70
N ALA A 59 -0.99 -8.34 -5.27
CA ALA A 59 -1.82 -9.23 -6.06
C ALA A 59 -2.23 -8.56 -7.38
N LEU A 60 -2.62 -7.29 -7.33
CA LEU A 60 -2.93 -6.47 -8.49
C LEU A 60 -1.73 -6.28 -9.41
N LEU A 61 -0.58 -5.83 -8.87
CA LEU A 61 0.65 -5.61 -9.63
C LEU A 61 1.15 -6.89 -10.31
N ASN A 62 1.12 -8.01 -9.58
CA ASN A 62 1.53 -9.31 -10.11
C ASN A 62 0.60 -9.80 -11.23
N ARG A 63 -0.70 -9.48 -11.15
CA ARG A 63 -1.65 -9.81 -12.21
C ARG A 63 -1.54 -8.88 -13.41
N ALA A 64 -1.19 -7.61 -13.17
CA ALA A 64 -0.93 -6.60 -14.20
C ALA A 64 0.38 -6.83 -14.98
N GLY A 65 1.30 -7.62 -14.42
CA GLY A 65 2.58 -7.95 -15.06
C GLY A 65 3.71 -6.97 -14.73
N TYR A 66 3.61 -6.25 -13.61
CA TYR A 66 4.59 -5.25 -13.16
C TYR A 66 5.97 -5.85 -12.79
N ASP A 67 6.11 -7.17 -12.86
CA ASP A 67 7.33 -7.94 -12.59
C ASP A 67 8.07 -8.40 -13.85
N ALA A 68 7.49 -8.18 -15.04
CA ALA A 68 8.20 -8.40 -16.29
C ALA A 68 9.25 -7.26 -16.42
N GLY A 69 10.49 -7.56 -16.02
CA GLY A 69 11.59 -6.58 -16.03
C GLY A 69 11.75 -5.85 -17.37
N PRO A 70 12.47 -4.71 -17.40
CA PRO A 70 12.61 -3.90 -18.60
C PRO A 70 13.08 -4.74 -19.80
N VAL A 71 12.38 -4.60 -20.92
CA VAL A 71 12.62 -5.32 -22.18
C VAL A 71 13.93 -4.89 -22.85
N GLU A 72 14.49 -3.73 -22.48
CA GLU A 72 15.74 -3.22 -23.05
C GLU A 72 16.96 -3.66 -22.25
N ARG A 73 17.85 -4.45 -22.87
CA ARG A 73 19.03 -5.06 -22.24
C ARG A 73 20.33 -4.49 -22.79
N ALA A 74 21.13 -3.86 -21.91
CA ALA A 74 22.56 -3.63 -22.12
C ALA A 74 23.47 -4.45 -21.17
N HIS A 75 22.92 -5.04 -20.10
CA HIS A 75 23.66 -5.78 -19.05
C HIS A 75 22.83 -6.98 -18.53
N PRO A 76 23.43 -7.98 -17.84
CA PRO A 76 22.67 -9.10 -17.29
C PRO A 76 21.60 -8.60 -16.31
N VAL A 77 20.34 -8.89 -16.62
CA VAL A 77 19.21 -8.56 -15.75
C VAL A 77 19.24 -9.50 -14.53
N PRO A 78 19.19 -8.99 -13.29
CA PRO A 78 19.06 -9.83 -12.10
C PRO A 78 17.91 -10.82 -12.27
N THR A 79 18.17 -12.11 -12.05
CA THR A 79 17.10 -13.12 -12.08
C THR A 79 16.33 -13.03 -10.77
N TYR A 80 15.17 -12.37 -10.80
CA TYR A 80 14.27 -12.36 -9.66
C TYR A 80 13.75 -13.77 -9.37
N ARG A 81 13.87 -14.19 -8.11
CA ARG A 81 13.29 -15.43 -7.60
C ARG A 81 12.00 -15.12 -6.88
N TYR A 82 11.00 -15.95 -7.09
CA TYR A 82 9.67 -15.74 -6.55
C TYR A 82 9.24 -16.93 -5.72
N GLY A 83 8.66 -16.65 -4.55
CA GLY A 83 8.19 -17.67 -3.62
C GLY A 83 6.88 -18.33 -4.05
N ARG A 84 6.55 -19.45 -3.40
CA ARG A 84 5.32 -20.22 -3.61
C ARG A 84 4.05 -19.36 -3.52
N ALA A 85 3.94 -18.50 -2.50
CA ALA A 85 2.76 -17.67 -2.29
C ALA A 85 2.48 -16.76 -3.51
N ARG A 86 3.52 -16.17 -4.10
CA ARG A 86 3.40 -15.35 -5.30
C ARG A 86 2.94 -16.17 -6.51
N THR A 87 3.58 -17.32 -6.75
CA THR A 87 3.23 -18.21 -7.87
C THR A 87 1.77 -18.64 -7.78
N LEU A 88 1.34 -19.09 -6.60
CA LEU A 88 -0.05 -19.49 -6.33
C LEU A 88 -1.03 -18.34 -6.61
N VAL A 89 -0.77 -17.14 -6.09
CA VAL A 89 -1.63 -15.98 -6.32
C VAL A 89 -1.73 -15.64 -7.81
N ARG A 90 -0.62 -15.67 -8.56
CA ARG A 90 -0.64 -15.42 -10.00
C ARG A 90 -1.45 -16.43 -10.77
N GLU A 91 -1.25 -17.72 -10.49
CA GLU A 91 -1.98 -18.81 -11.14
C GLU A 91 -3.48 -18.68 -10.89
N LYS A 92 -3.88 -18.42 -9.65
CA LYS A 92 -5.29 -18.29 -9.25
C LYS A 92 -5.95 -17.03 -9.79
N LEU A 93 -5.19 -15.95 -10.00
CA LEU A 93 -5.71 -14.72 -10.59
C LEU A 93 -5.67 -14.72 -12.12
N ALA A 94 -5.10 -15.74 -12.77
CA ALA A 94 -5.03 -15.80 -14.24
C ALA A 94 -6.41 -15.66 -14.89
N THR A 95 -7.44 -16.25 -14.29
CA THR A 95 -8.84 -16.24 -14.75
C THR A 95 -9.72 -15.18 -14.07
N ALA A 96 -9.13 -14.31 -13.24
CA ALA A 96 -9.89 -13.25 -12.56
C ALA A 96 -10.49 -12.25 -13.56
N ALA A 97 -11.52 -11.50 -13.13
CA ALA A 97 -12.31 -10.60 -13.97
C ALA A 97 -11.42 -9.67 -14.83
N PRO A 98 -11.47 -9.78 -16.18
CA PRO A 98 -10.60 -9.01 -17.07
C PRO A 98 -10.81 -7.50 -17.00
N SER A 99 -12.03 -7.05 -16.71
CA SER A 99 -12.35 -5.62 -16.61
C SER A 99 -11.50 -4.90 -15.55
N VAL A 100 -11.33 -5.51 -14.37
CA VAL A 100 -10.48 -4.97 -13.30
C VAL A 100 -9.02 -4.85 -13.73
N LEU A 101 -8.53 -5.81 -14.52
CA LEU A 101 -7.16 -5.79 -15.04
C LEU A 101 -6.96 -4.65 -16.04
N GLU A 102 -7.91 -4.43 -16.95
CA GLU A 102 -7.83 -3.35 -17.94
C GLU A 102 -7.89 -1.97 -17.26
N ASP A 103 -8.76 -1.82 -16.26
CA ASP A 103 -8.81 -0.59 -15.46
C ASP A 103 -7.51 -0.36 -14.69
N ALA A 104 -6.91 -1.42 -14.13
CA ALA A 104 -5.63 -1.33 -13.43
C ALA A 104 -4.48 -0.96 -14.38
N ARG A 105 -4.44 -1.55 -15.58
CA ARG A 105 -3.44 -1.20 -16.61
C ARG A 105 -3.56 0.25 -17.02
N THR A 106 -4.78 0.73 -17.26
CA THR A 106 -5.06 2.13 -17.58
C THR A 106 -4.62 3.05 -16.44
N TYR A 107 -4.94 2.67 -15.20
CA TYR A 107 -4.56 3.41 -14.00
C TYR A 107 -3.04 3.53 -13.85
N PHE A 108 -2.30 2.42 -13.92
CA PHE A 108 -0.85 2.44 -13.76
C PHE A 108 -0.12 3.11 -14.94
N ALA A 109 -0.68 3.05 -16.15
CA ALA A 109 -0.16 3.80 -17.30
C ALA A 109 -0.30 5.32 -17.10
N ALA A 110 -1.39 5.78 -16.47
CA ALA A 110 -1.60 7.19 -16.14
C ALA A 110 -0.76 7.67 -14.95
N HIS A 111 -0.31 6.75 -14.08
CA HIS A 111 0.46 7.06 -12.87
C HIS A 111 1.75 6.22 -12.81
N PRO A 112 2.75 6.43 -13.68
CA PRO A 112 3.93 5.57 -13.78
C PRO A 112 4.95 5.78 -12.64
N GLU A 113 4.50 5.60 -11.41
CA GLU A 113 5.27 5.85 -10.18
C GLU A 113 6.05 4.61 -9.72
N PRO A 114 7.12 4.79 -8.94
CA PRO A 114 7.78 3.69 -8.23
C PRO A 114 6.82 2.98 -7.26
N VAL A 115 7.02 1.68 -7.03
CA VAL A 115 6.18 0.88 -6.11
C VAL A 115 6.16 1.44 -4.69
N GLU A 116 7.24 2.10 -4.27
CA GLU A 116 7.37 2.78 -2.98
C GLU A 116 6.33 3.90 -2.80
N VAL A 117 5.95 4.60 -3.87
CA VAL A 117 4.94 5.68 -3.82
C VAL A 117 3.55 5.10 -3.58
N TYR A 118 3.20 4.01 -4.26
CA TYR A 118 1.94 3.30 -4.01
C TYR A 118 1.91 2.70 -2.60
N LEU A 119 3.02 2.12 -2.15
CA LEU A 119 3.15 1.60 -0.78
C LEU A 119 2.95 2.70 0.26
N ALA A 120 3.57 3.87 0.05
CA ALA A 120 3.43 5.01 0.95
C ALA A 120 1.97 5.44 1.03
N ARG A 121 1.29 5.61 -0.12
CA ARG A 121 -0.14 5.96 -0.19
C ARG A 121 -1.03 4.93 0.50
N VAL A 122 -0.79 3.64 0.26
CA VAL A 122 -1.57 2.53 0.84
C VAL A 122 -1.39 2.44 2.35
N LEU A 123 -0.17 2.62 2.85
CA LEU A 123 0.16 2.43 4.26
C LEU A 123 -0.10 3.67 5.12
N GLY A 124 0.16 4.87 4.60
CA GLY A 124 0.04 6.14 5.32
C GLY A 124 -1.23 6.94 5.03
N GLY A 125 -1.99 6.59 3.98
CA GLY A 125 -3.23 7.28 3.61
C GLY A 125 -2.99 8.52 2.73
N PRO A 126 -3.96 9.45 2.65
CA PRO A 126 -3.91 10.59 1.72
C PRO A 126 -2.91 11.66 2.14
N ASP A 127 -2.55 11.72 3.42
CA ASP A 127 -1.71 12.78 4.00
C ASP A 127 -0.20 12.49 3.93
N VAL A 128 0.20 11.48 3.14
CA VAL A 128 1.60 11.05 3.04
C VAL A 128 2.44 12.14 2.33
N PRO A 129 3.65 12.47 2.84
CA PRO A 129 4.53 13.42 2.18
C PRO A 129 4.93 12.96 0.77
N GLY A 130 4.72 13.80 -0.25
CA GLY A 130 5.04 13.48 -1.65
C GLY A 130 4.35 14.46 -2.61
N ALA A 131 4.69 14.41 -3.89
CA ALA A 131 4.05 15.26 -4.89
C ALA A 131 2.53 14.93 -4.93
N PRO A 132 1.64 15.90 -4.62
CA PRO A 132 0.20 15.70 -4.49
C PRO A 132 -0.54 15.61 -5.84
N GLY A 133 0.11 14.99 -6.84
CA GLY A 133 -0.51 14.55 -8.09
C GLY A 133 -0.72 13.04 -8.07
N ASP A 134 -1.25 12.53 -6.97
CA ASP A 134 -2.66 12.14 -6.83
C ASP A 134 -2.90 10.75 -7.41
N LEU A 135 -2.44 9.74 -6.65
CA LEU A 135 -2.94 8.37 -6.70
C LEU A 135 -4.44 8.28 -6.29
N VAL A 136 -5.24 9.29 -6.68
CA VAL A 136 -6.68 9.38 -6.51
C VAL A 136 -7.30 8.21 -7.26
N GLY A 137 -8.23 7.52 -6.60
CA GLY A 137 -8.86 6.33 -7.14
C GLY A 137 -8.07 5.04 -6.91
N LEU A 138 -6.85 5.07 -6.36
CA LEU A 138 -6.13 3.85 -5.97
C LEU A 138 -6.94 3.03 -4.99
N GLU A 139 -7.52 3.66 -3.96
CA GLU A 139 -8.36 2.96 -2.98
C GLU A 139 -9.59 2.35 -3.62
N ALA A 140 -10.23 3.06 -4.56
CA ALA A 140 -11.40 2.55 -5.27
C ALA A 140 -11.04 1.35 -6.14
N LEU A 141 -9.87 1.40 -6.81
CA LEU A 141 -9.33 0.28 -7.58
C LEU A 141 -9.01 -0.92 -6.69
N LEU A 142 -8.33 -0.72 -5.56
CA LEU A 142 -8.02 -1.79 -4.60
C LEU A 142 -9.28 -2.38 -3.96
N ALA A 143 -10.27 -1.56 -3.60
CA ALA A 143 -11.55 -2.02 -3.08
C ALA A 143 -12.33 -2.83 -4.13
N ARG A 144 -12.21 -2.45 -5.41
CA ARG A 144 -12.78 -3.23 -6.51
C ARG A 144 -12.09 -4.58 -6.68
N VAL A 145 -10.76 -4.62 -6.58
CA VAL A 145 -10.00 -5.88 -6.55
C VAL A 145 -10.47 -6.78 -5.42
N GLU A 146 -10.63 -6.26 -4.20
CA GLU A 146 -11.14 -7.04 -3.06
C GLU A 146 -12.54 -7.62 -3.30
N ARG A 147 -13.39 -6.89 -4.01
CA ARG A 147 -14.78 -7.29 -4.28
C ARG A 147 -14.89 -8.29 -5.43
N GLU A 148 -14.12 -8.09 -6.50
CA GLU A 148 -14.32 -8.80 -7.77
C GLU A 148 -13.31 -9.94 -7.98
N TRP A 149 -12.19 -9.96 -7.27
CA TRP A 149 -11.20 -11.02 -7.34
C TRP A 149 -11.20 -11.86 -6.04
N PRO A 150 -10.78 -13.14 -6.08
CA PRO A 150 -10.79 -14.03 -4.92
C PRO A 150 -9.65 -13.73 -3.91
N VAL A 151 -9.25 -12.46 -3.74
CA VAL A 151 -8.07 -12.06 -2.96
C VAL A 151 -8.21 -12.43 -1.48
N ALA A 152 -9.40 -12.32 -0.91
CA ALA A 152 -9.67 -12.76 0.46
C ALA A 152 -9.42 -14.26 0.68
N ALA A 153 -9.84 -15.10 -0.27
CA ALA A 153 -9.59 -16.55 -0.21
C ALA A 153 -8.09 -16.85 -0.37
N LEU A 154 -7.41 -16.15 -1.28
CA LEU A 154 -5.96 -16.29 -1.49
C LEU A 154 -5.15 -15.86 -0.27
N ARG A 155 -5.61 -14.83 0.44
CA ARG A 155 -5.04 -14.43 1.73
C ARG A 155 -5.16 -15.54 2.76
N ALA A 156 -6.32 -16.16 2.89
CA ALA A 156 -6.52 -17.28 3.81
C ALA A 156 -5.65 -18.51 3.43
N GLU A 157 -5.54 -18.81 2.14
CA GLU A 157 -4.73 -19.93 1.63
C GLU A 157 -3.23 -19.73 1.86
N THR A 158 -2.75 -18.48 1.73
CA THR A 158 -1.32 -18.14 1.93
C THR A 158 -0.96 -17.77 3.36
N LEU A 159 -1.94 -17.61 4.26
CA LEU A 159 -1.73 -17.19 5.64
C LEU A 159 -0.68 -18.04 6.40
N PRO A 160 -0.64 -19.40 6.29
CA PRO A 160 0.37 -20.19 6.97
C PRO A 160 1.81 -19.82 6.56
N ASP A 161 2.04 -19.54 5.28
CA ASP A 161 3.36 -19.15 4.76
C ASP A 161 3.78 -17.78 5.33
N PHE A 162 2.85 -16.81 5.34
CA PHE A 162 3.10 -15.50 5.95
C PHE A 162 3.37 -15.59 7.45
N ARG A 163 2.63 -16.44 8.19
CA ARG A 163 2.86 -16.67 9.62
C ARG A 163 4.24 -17.26 9.90
N ALA A 164 4.67 -18.21 9.08
CA ALA A 164 6.00 -18.80 9.19
C ALA A 164 7.09 -17.74 8.95
N ALA A 165 6.93 -16.91 7.91
CA ALA A 165 7.85 -15.82 7.61
C ALA A 165 7.91 -14.77 8.73
N GLN A 166 6.76 -14.33 9.27
CA GLN A 166 6.71 -13.42 10.41
C GLN A 166 7.47 -13.97 11.63
N ARG A 167 7.24 -15.25 11.99
CA ARG A 167 7.94 -15.90 13.12
C ARG A 167 9.45 -15.97 12.91
N ALA A 168 9.90 -16.18 11.67
CA ALA A 168 11.33 -16.21 11.34
C ALA A 168 12.00 -14.85 11.55
N TRP A 169 11.27 -13.74 11.37
CA TRP A 169 11.77 -12.39 11.60
C TRP A 169 11.88 -12.00 13.08
N LEU A 170 10.92 -12.44 13.92
CA LEU A 170 10.83 -12.01 15.32
C LEU A 170 12.14 -12.04 16.12
N PRO A 171 12.93 -13.14 16.16
CA PRO A 171 14.13 -13.20 16.98
C PRO A 171 15.31 -12.36 16.43
N LEU A 172 15.18 -11.81 15.23
CA LEU A 172 16.30 -11.20 14.49
C LEU A 172 16.30 -9.67 14.55
N LEU A 173 15.20 -9.02 14.93
CA LEU A 173 15.02 -7.58 14.73
C LEU A 173 15.49 -6.74 15.92
N ASP A 174 15.25 -7.17 17.17
CA ASP A 174 15.46 -6.32 18.35
C ASP A 174 16.89 -5.78 18.47
N GLY A 175 17.89 -6.67 18.40
CA GLY A 175 19.30 -6.28 18.53
C GLY A 175 19.75 -5.28 17.46
N PRO A 176 19.58 -5.60 16.17
CA PRO A 176 19.92 -4.70 15.06
C PRO A 176 19.18 -3.36 15.11
N PHE A 177 17.89 -3.34 15.41
CA PHE A 177 17.11 -2.10 15.50
C PHE A 177 17.54 -1.24 16.70
N LYS A 178 17.79 -1.85 17.86
CA LYS A 178 18.32 -1.13 19.03
C LYS A 178 19.67 -0.48 18.73
N GLN A 179 20.55 -1.21 18.03
CA GLN A 179 21.83 -0.68 17.60
C GLN A 179 21.66 0.47 16.60
N ALA A 180 20.77 0.31 15.61
CA ALA A 180 20.48 1.34 14.62
C ALA A 180 19.91 2.61 15.25
N ALA A 181 18.94 2.48 16.16
CA ALA A 181 18.33 3.60 16.87
C ALA A 181 19.39 4.41 17.64
N ARG A 182 20.32 3.72 18.34
CA ARG A 182 21.44 4.36 19.02
C ARG A 182 22.37 5.09 18.05
N LEU A 183 22.74 4.47 16.93
CA LEU A 183 23.66 5.07 15.95
C LEU A 183 23.04 6.25 15.19
N LEU A 184 21.74 6.19 14.93
CA LEU A 184 21.00 7.23 14.22
C LEU A 184 20.50 8.34 15.16
N GLY A 185 20.69 8.20 16.47
CA GLY A 185 20.20 9.14 17.48
C GLY A 185 18.69 9.33 17.40
N LEU A 186 17.94 8.23 17.21
CA LEU A 186 16.48 8.27 17.28
C LEU A 186 16.05 8.59 18.71
N ARG A 187 15.08 9.49 18.86
CA ARG A 187 14.60 9.90 20.19
C ARG A 187 13.77 8.78 20.82
N GLU A 188 13.95 8.57 22.12
CA GLU A 188 13.02 7.75 22.89
C GLU A 188 11.61 8.38 22.81
N GLY A 189 10.62 7.60 22.41
CA GLY A 189 9.22 8.05 22.23
C GLY A 189 8.78 8.29 20.79
N GLU A 190 9.69 8.27 19.79
CA GLU A 190 9.28 8.19 18.38
C GLU A 190 8.63 6.81 18.10
N PRO A 191 7.59 6.74 17.25
CA PRO A 191 6.96 5.47 16.92
C PRO A 191 7.98 4.54 16.30
N ALA A 192 8.11 3.34 16.88
CA ALA A 192 9.04 2.34 16.40
C ALA A 192 8.73 1.99 14.94
N PRO A 193 9.76 1.76 14.10
CA PRO A 193 9.52 1.32 12.74
C PRO A 193 8.79 -0.04 12.74
N ARG A 194 7.91 -0.23 11.76
CA ARG A 194 7.14 -1.45 11.60
C ARG A 194 7.70 -2.29 10.46
N VAL A 195 7.67 -3.61 10.59
CA VAL A 195 8.06 -4.54 9.52
C VAL A 195 6.80 -5.19 8.93
N VAL A 196 6.61 -5.05 7.62
CA VAL A 196 5.51 -5.68 6.89
C VAL A 196 6.08 -6.77 5.99
N VAL A 197 5.73 -8.02 6.29
CA VAL A 197 6.08 -9.17 5.45
C VAL A 197 5.15 -9.23 4.24
N ASN A 198 5.72 -9.27 3.04
CA ASN A 198 5.01 -9.41 1.77
C ASN A 198 5.63 -10.52 0.92
N LEU A 199 5.04 -11.72 0.95
CA LEU A 199 5.53 -12.87 0.18
C LEU A 199 5.20 -12.82 -1.32
N LEU A 200 4.49 -11.77 -1.76
CA LEU A 200 4.13 -11.55 -3.16
C LEU A 200 5.20 -10.78 -3.94
N GLU A 201 6.33 -10.47 -3.30
CA GLU A 201 7.51 -9.88 -3.92
C GLU A 201 8.57 -10.91 -4.33
N ALA A 202 9.60 -10.42 -5.01
CA ALA A 202 10.88 -11.07 -5.23
C ALA A 202 11.63 -11.35 -3.91
N GLU A 203 12.35 -12.45 -3.92
CA GLU A 203 13.20 -12.88 -2.82
C GLU A 203 14.20 -11.79 -2.42
N GLY A 204 14.33 -11.57 -1.11
CA GLY A 204 15.28 -10.62 -0.54
C GLY A 204 14.92 -9.14 -0.75
N SER A 205 13.74 -8.84 -1.31
CA SER A 205 13.32 -7.45 -1.47
C SER A 205 13.17 -6.77 -0.10
N VAL A 206 13.67 -5.54 0.02
CA VAL A 206 13.45 -4.68 1.19
C VAL A 206 13.10 -3.30 0.68
N ARG A 207 11.96 -2.76 1.11
CA ARG A 207 11.46 -1.46 0.67
C ARG A 207 11.14 -0.57 1.86
N PRO A 208 11.92 0.49 2.12
CA PRO A 208 11.63 1.46 3.16
C PRO A 208 10.54 2.41 2.68
N VAL A 209 9.53 2.63 3.52
CA VAL A 209 8.37 3.46 3.22
C VAL A 209 8.19 4.47 4.33
N ASP A 210 8.24 5.76 3.99
CA ASP A 210 7.84 6.84 4.89
C ASP A 210 6.32 7.03 4.77
N THR A 211 5.60 6.82 5.88
CA THR A 211 4.15 6.98 5.91
C THR A 211 3.69 8.35 6.40
N GLY A 212 4.62 9.27 6.67
CA GLY A 212 4.37 10.54 7.36
C GLY A 212 4.09 10.38 8.87
N ARG A 213 3.69 9.18 9.32
CA ARG A 213 3.44 8.82 10.72
C ARG A 213 4.53 7.94 11.34
N GLY A 214 5.54 7.58 10.55
CA GLY A 214 6.61 6.67 10.91
C GLY A 214 7.05 5.80 9.74
N TRP A 215 8.17 5.11 9.93
CA TRP A 215 8.74 4.24 8.91
C TRP A 215 8.13 2.84 8.93
N VAL A 216 7.83 2.34 7.74
CA VAL A 216 7.43 0.94 7.51
C VAL A 216 8.43 0.30 6.55
N ILE A 217 8.96 -0.85 6.92
CA ILE A 217 9.87 -1.60 6.05
C ILE A 217 9.12 -2.82 5.52
N VAL A 218 8.87 -2.85 4.21
CA VAL A 218 8.23 -3.98 3.54
C VAL A 218 9.30 -4.98 3.12
N VAL A 219 9.20 -6.23 3.57
CA VAL A 219 10.17 -7.30 3.32
C VAL A 219 9.57 -8.42 2.49
N GLY A 220 10.34 -8.90 1.51
CA GLY A 220 9.98 -9.99 0.62
C GLY A 220 10.15 -11.38 1.24
N PRO A 221 9.88 -12.45 0.47
CA PRO A 221 10.22 -13.80 0.89
C PRO A 221 11.74 -13.96 1.07
N ALA A 222 12.13 -14.84 2.00
CA ALA A 222 13.50 -15.29 2.16
C ALA A 222 13.53 -16.82 2.00
N THR A 223 14.29 -17.35 1.03
CA THR A 223 14.42 -18.82 0.88
C THR A 223 15.41 -19.41 1.88
N ARG A 224 16.28 -18.55 2.44
CA ARG A 224 17.18 -18.84 3.56
C ARG A 224 16.67 -18.13 4.82
N ALA A 225 17.43 -18.28 5.92
CA ALA A 225 17.19 -17.48 7.11
C ALA A 225 17.12 -15.98 6.75
N PRO A 226 16.10 -15.24 7.22
CA PRO A 226 16.03 -13.80 7.00
C PRO A 226 17.27 -13.09 7.55
N GLU A 227 17.69 -12.02 6.89
CA GLU A 227 18.83 -11.22 7.32
C GLU A 227 18.34 -9.84 7.77
N PRO A 228 18.60 -9.42 9.03
CA PRO A 228 18.14 -8.12 9.53
C PRO A 228 18.98 -6.93 9.03
N GLU A 229 20.20 -7.18 8.54
CA GLU A 229 21.11 -6.12 8.11
C GLU A 229 20.54 -5.29 6.95
N PRO A 230 20.02 -5.87 5.84
CA PRO A 230 19.39 -5.09 4.78
C PRO A 230 18.22 -4.24 5.30
N VAL A 231 17.39 -4.78 6.20
CA VAL A 231 16.24 -4.05 6.79
C VAL A 231 16.70 -2.79 7.54
N VAL A 232 17.71 -2.93 8.39
CA VAL A 232 18.27 -1.80 9.14
C VAL A 232 18.98 -0.79 8.24
N ARG A 233 19.72 -1.27 7.23
CA ARG A 233 20.41 -0.41 6.26
C ARG A 233 19.43 0.46 5.49
N GLU A 234 18.32 -0.13 5.07
CA GLU A 234 17.25 0.53 4.32
C GLU A 234 16.51 1.57 5.16
N LEU A 235 16.21 1.24 6.42
CA LEU A 235 15.69 2.20 7.39
C LEU A 235 16.66 3.39 7.58
N ALA A 236 17.94 3.11 7.81
CA ALA A 236 18.96 4.14 8.01
C ALA A 236 19.07 5.06 6.78
N ARG A 237 19.09 4.48 5.59
CA ARG A 237 19.11 5.23 4.32
C ARG A 237 17.90 6.15 4.19
N GLY A 238 16.70 5.66 4.50
CA GLY A 238 15.47 6.45 4.48
C GLY A 238 15.52 7.64 5.45
N LEU A 239 15.85 7.36 6.72
CA LEU A 239 15.94 8.38 7.77
C LEU A 239 16.98 9.47 7.46
N LEU A 240 18.17 9.08 6.99
CA LEU A 240 19.22 10.02 6.63
C LEU A 240 18.82 10.89 5.43
N SER A 241 18.20 10.30 4.41
CA SER A 241 17.73 11.03 3.24
C SER A 241 16.66 12.06 3.60
N SER A 242 15.69 11.70 4.44
CA SER A 242 14.65 12.61 4.92
C SER A 242 15.23 13.78 5.74
N ARG A 243 16.16 13.51 6.65
CA ARG A 243 16.86 14.56 7.43
C ARG A 243 17.67 15.51 6.55
N LEU A 244 18.34 14.98 5.53
CA LEU A 244 19.11 15.79 4.58
C LEU A 244 18.17 16.68 3.74
N ALA A 245 17.07 16.13 3.24
CA ALA A 245 16.07 16.89 2.50
C ALA A 245 15.47 18.03 3.35
N GLY A 246 15.12 17.76 4.61
CA GLY A 246 14.62 18.78 5.54
C GLY A 246 15.64 19.89 5.83
N ARG A 247 16.92 19.54 6.05
CA ARG A 247 17.98 20.54 6.26
C ARG A 247 18.23 21.40 5.02
N LEU A 248 18.21 20.81 3.84
CA LEU A 248 18.34 21.55 2.58
C LEU A 248 17.15 22.50 2.43
N GLY A 249 15.91 21.99 2.57
CA GLY A 249 14.70 22.81 2.49
C GLY A 249 14.70 24.00 3.46
N ALA A 250 15.13 23.81 4.70
CA ALA A 250 15.24 24.89 5.69
C ALA A 250 16.28 25.95 5.30
N ARG A 251 17.42 25.54 4.71
CA ARG A 251 18.45 26.49 4.23
C ARG A 251 17.99 27.28 3.00
N TRP A 252 17.15 26.69 2.15
CA TRP A 252 16.57 27.37 1.00
C TRP A 252 15.42 28.31 1.38
N ALA A 253 14.63 27.98 2.41
CA ALA A 253 13.49 28.78 2.84
C ALA A 253 13.85 29.95 3.79
N GLY A 254 14.97 29.85 4.51
CA GLY A 254 15.42 30.86 5.47
C GLY A 254 16.42 31.88 4.91
N GLY A 255 16.28 32.24 3.63
CA GLY A 255 17.13 33.25 2.95
C GLY A 255 17.19 34.59 3.68
#